data_AF-A0A1D8PC18-F1
#
_entry.id   AF-A0A1D8PC18-F1
#
_cell.length_a   1.000
_cell.length_b   1.000
_cell.length_c   1.000
_cell.angle_alpha   90.00
_cell.angle_beta   90.00
_cell.angle_gamma   90.00
#
_symmetry.space_group_name_H-M   'P 1'
#
loop_
_entity.id
_entity.type
_entity.pdbx_description
1 polymer ?
#
loop_
_entity_poly.entity_id
_entity_poly.type
_entity_poly.pdbx_seq_one_letter_code
_entity_poly.pdbx_strand_id
1 'polypeptide(L)'
;MKRVCKDEAHLYIFCSWHNVEVFKFFIEKEFRIKNILIWEKENHGTGDLKGDYAPKYEMILFCSNGTKKLNGKRDCNILKSSKTKNNNHPTEKPVNLISYLIEKSTDPGNLVLDTFGGSCSTAIACKQTNRDCIVFEIEADYCSNGRENLEGTSKRMFGMGNLF
;
A
#
# COMPACT_ATOMS: atom_id res chain seq x y z
N MET A 1 -1.62 -4.31 -15.91
CA MET A 1 -1.16 -3.01 -15.36
C MET A 1 -0.50 -2.11 -16.41
N LYS A 2 0.56 -2.53 -17.11
CA LYS A 2 1.30 -1.66 -18.06
C LYS A 2 0.42 -0.93 -19.09
N ARG A 3 -0.59 -1.59 -19.65
CA ARG A 3 -1.53 -0.99 -20.62
C ARG A 3 -2.32 0.22 -20.07
N VAL A 4 -2.60 0.25 -18.76
CA VAL A 4 -3.51 1.25 -18.16
C VAL A 4 -2.80 2.30 -17.31
N CYS A 5 -1.60 2.00 -16.84
CA CYS A 5 -0.78 2.95 -16.10
C CYS A 5 -0.12 3.95 -17.07
N LYS A 6 0.08 5.20 -16.60
CA LYS A 6 0.96 6.15 -17.28
C LYS A 6 2.40 5.60 -17.33
N ASP A 7 3.19 5.98 -18.34
CA ASP A 7 4.57 5.53 -18.48
C ASP A 7 5.45 5.86 -17.26
N GLU A 8 5.16 6.99 -16.61
CA GLU A 8 5.84 7.48 -15.41
C GLU A 8 5.22 7.02 -14.09
N ALA A 9 4.26 6.09 -14.13
CA ALA A 9 3.60 5.61 -12.93
C ALA A 9 4.59 4.94 -11.96
N HIS A 10 4.29 5.11 -10.68
CA HIS A 10 4.87 4.35 -9.58
C HIS A 10 3.91 3.22 -9.21
N LEU A 11 4.47 2.03 -8.99
CA LEU A 11 3.73 0.83 -8.63
C LEU A 11 4.26 0.27 -7.31
N TYR A 12 3.35 -0.10 -6.42
CA TYR A 12 3.64 -0.71 -5.12
C TYR A 12 2.95 -2.07 -5.05
N ILE A 13 3.71 -3.12 -4.72
CA ILE A 13 3.18 -4.48 -4.60
C ILE A 13 3.58 -5.05 -3.25
N PHE A 14 2.59 -5.23 -2.39
CA PHE A 14 2.76 -5.85 -1.07
C PHE A 14 2.86 -7.37 -1.22
N CYS A 15 3.86 -7.97 -0.58
CA CYS A 15 4.03 -9.42 -0.58
C CYS A 15 4.78 -9.91 0.67
N SER A 16 4.61 -11.20 0.98
CA SER A 16 5.46 -11.90 1.95
C SER A 16 6.76 -12.37 1.28
N TRP A 17 7.75 -12.71 2.09
CA TRP A 17 9.02 -13.27 1.60
C TRP A 17 8.83 -14.57 0.80
N HIS A 18 7.79 -15.36 1.11
CA HIS A 18 7.45 -16.58 0.36
C HIS A 18 7.10 -16.31 -1.12
N ASN A 19 6.51 -15.14 -1.40
CA ASN A 19 5.97 -14.83 -2.73
C ASN A 19 6.83 -13.82 -3.50
N VAL A 20 7.86 -13.23 -2.86
CA VAL A 20 8.62 -12.12 -3.46
C VAL A 20 9.31 -12.53 -4.76
N GLU A 21 9.85 -13.75 -4.85
CA GLU A 21 10.54 -14.23 -6.04
C GLU A 21 9.57 -14.40 -7.22
N VAL A 22 8.38 -14.95 -6.95
CA VAL A 22 7.32 -15.09 -7.94
C VAL A 22 6.89 -13.73 -8.47
N PHE A 23 6.61 -12.77 -7.57
CA PHE A 23 6.24 -11.42 -7.99
C PHE A 23 7.35 -10.75 -8.78
N LYS A 24 8.60 -10.82 -8.34
CA LYS A 24 9.74 -10.25 -9.07
C LYS A 24 9.81 -10.80 -10.49
N PHE A 25 9.75 -12.12 -10.65
CA PHE A 25 9.83 -12.79 -11.95
C PHE A 25 8.77 -12.30 -12.95
N PHE A 26 7.54 -12.07 -12.50
CA PHE A 26 6.48 -11.58 -13.40
C PHE A 26 6.53 -10.07 -13.61
N ILE A 27 6.85 -9.30 -12.57
CA ILE A 27 6.83 -7.84 -12.63
C ILE A 27 8.00 -7.29 -13.44
N GLU A 28 9.19 -7.90 -13.36
CA GLU A 28 10.37 -7.46 -14.12
C GLU A 28 10.19 -7.54 -15.64
N LYS A 29 9.23 -8.33 -16.13
CA LYS A 29 8.88 -8.40 -17.56
C LYS A 29 8.24 -7.11 -18.07
N GLU A 30 7.58 -6.36 -17.19
CA GLU A 30 6.77 -5.20 -17.57
C GLU A 30 7.20 -3.90 -16.91
N PHE A 31 7.75 -3.98 -15.69
CA PHE A 31 8.19 -2.85 -14.89
C PHE A 31 9.58 -3.07 -14.31
N ARG A 32 10.41 -2.03 -14.33
CA ARG A 32 11.66 -2.02 -13.59
C ARG A 32 11.39 -1.93 -12.10
N ILE A 33 11.89 -2.90 -11.34
CA ILE A 33 11.91 -2.86 -9.87
C ILE A 33 13.05 -1.91 -9.45
N LYS A 34 12.71 -0.86 -8.71
CA LYS A 34 13.66 0.17 -8.26
C LYS A 34 14.15 -0.08 -6.84
N ASN A 35 13.31 -0.64 -5.98
CA ASN A 35 13.65 -0.98 -4.60
C ASN A 35 12.68 -2.01 -4.02
N ILE A 36 13.08 -2.67 -2.93
CA ILE A 36 12.20 -3.42 -2.06
C ILE A 36 12.16 -2.68 -0.72
N LEU A 37 10.97 -2.22 -0.33
CA LEU A 37 10.73 -1.61 0.97
C LEU A 37 10.34 -2.71 1.96
N ILE A 38 10.71 -2.54 3.22
CA ILE A 38 10.32 -3.40 4.33
C ILE A 38 9.32 -2.63 5.16
N TRP A 39 8.07 -3.08 5.20
CA TRP A 39 7.13 -2.63 6.21
C TRP A 39 7.37 -3.43 7.50
N GLU A 40 7.98 -2.79 8.49
CA GLU A 40 8.10 -3.35 9.85
C GLU A 40 6.78 -3.12 10.61
N LYS A 41 6.17 -4.22 11.04
CA LYS A 41 4.96 -4.26 11.86
C LYS A 41 5.37 -4.09 13.32
N GLU A 42 4.72 -3.21 14.07
CA GLU A 42 5.07 -3.00 15.49
C GLU A 42 4.92 -4.28 16.34
N ASN A 43 3.93 -5.12 16.02
CA ASN A 43 3.69 -6.41 16.65
C ASN A 43 4.03 -7.59 15.71
N HIS A 44 4.62 -8.65 16.28
CA HIS A 44 4.95 -9.88 15.56
C HIS A 44 3.71 -10.80 15.43
N GLY A 45 3.73 -11.70 14.44
CA GLY A 45 2.63 -12.66 14.23
C GLY A 45 2.60 -13.80 15.28
N THR A 46 1.45 -14.43 15.44
CA THR A 46 1.20 -15.59 16.31
C THR A 46 1.51 -16.91 15.57
N GLY A 47 2.73 -17.03 15.04
CA GLY A 47 3.20 -18.21 14.29
C GLY A 47 3.71 -19.33 15.20
N ASP A 48 4.52 -20.23 14.65
CA ASP A 48 5.22 -21.24 15.45
C ASP A 48 6.16 -20.56 16.46
N LEU A 49 5.82 -20.67 17.74
CA LEU A 49 6.56 -20.03 18.83
C LEU A 49 7.80 -20.81 19.26
N LYS A 50 8.04 -22.00 18.68
CA LYS A 50 9.11 -22.92 19.11
C LYS A 50 10.08 -23.26 17.99
N GLY A 51 9.62 -23.32 16.74
CA GLY A 51 10.42 -23.73 15.59
C GLY A 51 10.76 -22.62 14.59
N ASP A 52 10.26 -21.39 14.77
CA ASP A 52 10.43 -20.32 13.78
C ASP A 52 10.62 -18.92 14.41
N TYR A 53 11.15 -18.00 13.62
CA TYR A 53 11.21 -16.57 13.95
C TYR A 53 9.88 -15.90 13.62
N ALA A 54 9.32 -15.17 14.58
CA ALA A 54 8.03 -14.52 14.38
C ALA A 54 8.11 -13.43 13.27
N PRO A 55 7.31 -13.52 12.19
CA PRO A 55 7.38 -12.58 11.09
C PRO A 55 6.89 -11.20 11.54
N LYS A 56 7.81 -10.24 11.55
CA LYS A 56 7.56 -8.85 11.95
C LYS A 56 7.54 -7.89 10.75
N TYR A 57 7.60 -8.38 9.52
CA TYR A 57 7.58 -7.51 8.35
C TYR A 57 6.72 -8.04 7.19
N GLU A 58 6.50 -7.16 6.22
CA GLU A 58 6.03 -7.45 4.86
C GLU A 58 6.93 -6.69 3.87
N MET A 59 7.12 -7.23 2.67
CA MET A 59 7.90 -6.59 1.62
C MET A 59 6.98 -5.79 0.70
N ILE A 60 7.48 -4.69 0.16
CA ILE A 60 6.79 -3.86 -0.84
C ILE A 60 7.73 -3.65 -2.02
N LEU A 61 7.40 -4.24 -3.16
CA LEU A 61 8.13 -3.96 -4.40
C LEU A 61 7.76 -2.56 -4.87
N PHE A 62 8.75 -1.68 -5.00
CA PHE A 62 8.58 -0.36 -5.60
C PHE A 62 9.11 -0.37 -7.03
N CYS A 63 8.22 -0.17 -7.99
CA CYS A 63 8.52 -0.30 -9.42
C CYS A 63 8.17 0.98 -10.17
N SER A 64 8.96 1.32 -11.19
CA SER A 64 8.61 2.38 -12.15
C SER A 64 9.51 2.30 -13.39
N ASN A 65 8.94 2.55 -14.56
CA ASN A 65 9.67 2.65 -15.82
C ASN A 65 10.07 4.08 -16.18
N GLY A 66 9.43 5.09 -15.58
CA GLY A 66 9.68 6.49 -15.92
C GLY A 66 10.63 7.21 -14.98
N THR A 67 10.67 8.52 -15.16
CA THR A 67 11.60 9.44 -14.49
C THR A 67 10.94 10.24 -13.37
N LYS A 68 9.64 10.03 -13.09
CA LYS A 68 8.96 10.69 -11.97
C LYS A 68 9.76 10.46 -10.68
N LYS A 69 9.95 11.57 -9.97
CA LYS A 69 10.67 11.58 -8.70
C LYS A 69 9.69 11.34 -7.56
N LEU A 70 10.20 10.79 -6.46
CA LEU A 70 9.44 10.77 -5.22
C LEU A 70 9.29 12.20 -4.70
N ASN A 71 8.13 12.49 -4.11
CA ASN A 71 7.86 13.77 -3.47
C ASN A 71 8.58 13.88 -2.12
N GLY A 72 9.05 15.09 -1.80
CA GLY A 72 9.77 15.37 -0.55
C GLY A 72 11.19 14.80 -0.52
N LYS A 73 11.71 14.55 0.69
CA LYS A 73 13.07 14.05 0.91
C LYS A 73 13.22 12.56 0.59
N ARG A 74 14.45 12.07 0.55
CA ARG A 74 14.72 10.62 0.48
C ARG A 74 14.54 10.02 1.87
N ASP A 75 13.65 9.04 1.98
CA ASP A 75 13.40 8.30 3.22
C ASP A 75 14.05 6.91 3.17
N CYS A 76 14.26 6.30 4.33
CA CYS A 76 14.77 4.94 4.44
C CYS A 76 13.77 3.92 3.87
N ASN A 77 14.27 2.78 3.40
CA ASN A 77 13.43 1.73 2.83
C ASN A 77 12.80 0.80 3.89
N ILE A 78 12.97 1.09 5.18
CA ILE A 78 12.27 0.42 6.28
C ILE A 78 11.20 1.38 6.81
N LEU A 79 9.94 1.02 6.63
CA LEU A 79 8.77 1.80 7.01
C LEU A 79 8.12 1.16 8.24
N LYS A 80 8.02 1.90 9.34
CA LYS A 80 7.38 1.43 10.56
C LYS A 80 5.92 1.87 10.57
N SER A 81 5.02 0.92 10.75
CA SER A 81 3.60 1.21 10.96
C SER A 81 2.93 0.05 11.71
N SER A 82 2.12 0.36 12.71
CA SER A 82 1.29 -0.63 13.42
C SER A 82 0.34 -1.31 12.44
N LYS A 83 0.05 -2.60 12.65
CA LYS A 83 -1.06 -3.26 11.94
C LYS A 83 -2.37 -2.57 12.28
N THR A 84 -3.36 -2.64 11.38
CA THR A 84 -4.73 -2.33 11.79
C THR A 84 -5.21 -3.40 12.78
N LYS A 85 -6.29 -3.12 13.50
CA LYS A 85 -6.91 -4.12 14.40
C LYS A 85 -7.54 -5.30 13.64
N ASN A 86 -7.44 -5.33 12.29
CA ASN A 86 -8.05 -6.33 11.40
C ASN A 86 -9.56 -6.50 11.62
N ASN A 87 -10.26 -5.44 12.06
CA ASN A 87 -11.69 -5.52 12.36
C ASN A 87 -12.54 -5.81 11.11
N ASN A 88 -12.03 -5.46 9.92
CA ASN A 88 -12.79 -5.50 8.67
C ASN A 88 -12.27 -6.53 7.65
N HIS A 89 -10.98 -6.94 7.73
CA HIS A 89 -10.37 -7.92 6.84
C HIS A 89 -9.12 -8.55 7.48
N PRO A 90 -8.85 -9.87 7.30
CA PRO A 90 -7.70 -10.55 7.92
C PRO A 90 -6.33 -10.00 7.50
N THR A 91 -6.22 -9.39 6.32
CA THR A 91 -4.97 -8.83 5.75
C THR A 91 -5.02 -7.33 5.47
N GLU A 92 -5.84 -6.59 6.21
CA GLU A 92 -5.98 -5.14 6.04
C GLU A 92 -4.63 -4.41 6.17
N LYS A 93 -4.37 -3.49 5.23
CA LYS A 93 -3.15 -2.69 5.23
C LYS A 93 -3.40 -1.37 5.97
N PRO A 94 -2.44 -0.88 6.78
CA PRO A 94 -2.62 0.38 7.50
C PRO A 94 -2.83 1.55 6.54
N VAL A 95 -3.94 2.27 6.70
CA VAL A 95 -4.28 3.42 5.84
C VAL A 95 -3.17 4.47 5.86
N ASN A 96 -2.53 4.71 7.01
CA ASN A 96 -1.40 5.63 7.12
C ASN A 96 -0.19 5.23 6.24
N LEU A 97 0.11 3.94 6.15
CA LEU A 97 1.17 3.42 5.29
C LEU A 97 0.81 3.62 3.81
N ILE A 98 -0.43 3.33 3.43
CA ILE A 98 -0.89 3.54 2.05
C ILE A 98 -0.90 5.04 1.69
N SER A 99 -1.42 5.90 2.57
CA SER A 99 -1.39 7.36 2.41
C SER A 99 0.03 7.88 2.22
N TYR A 100 0.99 7.40 3.01
CA TYR A 100 2.40 7.75 2.84
C TYR A 100 2.91 7.39 1.44
N LEU A 101 2.70 6.15 0.99
CA LEU A 101 3.16 5.72 -0.35
C LEU A 101 2.50 6.54 -1.48
N ILE A 102 1.21 6.86 -1.34
CA ILE A 102 0.47 7.71 -2.28
C ILE A 102 1.08 9.11 -2.31
N GLU A 103 1.31 9.74 -1.15
CA GLU A 103 1.88 11.09 -1.07
C GLU A 103 3.29 11.16 -1.64
N LYS A 104 4.10 10.11 -1.43
CA LYS A 104 5.44 9.99 -2.01
C LYS A 104 5.43 9.89 -3.53
N SER A 105 4.35 9.39 -4.13
CA SER A 105 4.33 8.99 -5.55
C SER A 105 3.34 9.75 -6.41
N THR A 106 2.49 10.58 -5.83
CA THR A 106 1.41 11.27 -6.52
C THR A 106 1.22 12.67 -5.95
N ASP A 107 0.58 13.54 -6.71
CA ASP A 107 0.16 14.87 -6.27
C ASP A 107 -1.36 14.90 -6.04
N PRO A 108 -1.91 15.82 -5.24
CA PRO A 108 -3.36 15.96 -5.09
C PRO A 108 -4.08 16.04 -6.44
N GLY A 109 -5.23 15.37 -6.56
CA GLY A 109 -5.99 15.23 -7.82
C GLY A 109 -5.41 14.23 -8.82
N ASN A 110 -4.31 13.54 -8.51
CA ASN A 110 -3.88 12.39 -9.32
C ASN A 110 -4.77 11.17 -9.04
N LEU A 111 -4.82 10.28 -10.04
CA LEU A 111 -5.57 9.04 -9.99
C LEU A 111 -4.70 7.87 -9.51
N VAL A 112 -5.20 7.11 -8.53
CA VAL A 112 -4.61 5.87 -8.02
C VAL A 112 -5.46 4.67 -8.44
N LEU A 113 -4.81 3.57 -8.86
CA LEU A 113 -5.49 2.33 -9.20
C LEU A 113 -5.10 1.23 -8.20
N ASP A 114 -6.10 0.59 -7.62
CA ASP A 114 -5.96 -0.63 -6.83
C ASP A 114 -6.79 -1.75 -7.45
N THR A 115 -6.15 -2.87 -7.79
CA THR A 115 -6.84 -4.01 -8.41
C THR A 115 -7.22 -5.10 -7.40
N PHE A 116 -6.88 -4.92 -6.12
CA PHE A 116 -7.14 -5.87 -5.03
C PHE A 116 -7.58 -5.11 -3.78
N GLY A 117 -8.77 -4.50 -3.86
CA GLY A 117 -9.24 -3.48 -2.94
C GLY A 117 -9.37 -3.92 -1.49
N GLY A 118 -9.69 -5.19 -1.21
CA GLY A 118 -9.91 -5.72 0.13
C GLY A 118 -10.89 -4.84 0.92
N SER A 119 -10.48 -4.40 2.11
CA SER A 119 -11.27 -3.46 2.95
C SER A 119 -11.29 -2.00 2.45
N CYS A 120 -10.87 -1.76 1.21
CA CYS A 120 -10.79 -0.44 0.55
C CYS A 120 -9.85 0.57 1.24
N SER A 121 -8.80 0.10 1.91
CA SER A 121 -7.82 0.99 2.58
C SER A 121 -7.20 2.01 1.61
N THR A 122 -7.00 1.65 0.35
CA THR A 122 -6.50 2.56 -0.70
C THR A 122 -7.49 3.68 -1.00
N ALA A 123 -8.80 3.40 -1.09
CA ALA A 123 -9.81 4.44 -1.33
C ALA A 123 -9.88 5.43 -0.16
N ILE A 124 -9.82 4.91 1.07
CA ILE A 124 -9.78 5.74 2.29
C ILE A 124 -8.54 6.64 2.28
N ALA A 125 -7.37 6.07 1.97
CA ALA A 125 -6.11 6.82 1.86
C ALA A 125 -6.18 7.91 0.78
N CYS A 126 -6.72 7.60 -0.40
CA CYS A 126 -6.95 8.56 -1.48
C CYS A 126 -7.88 9.70 -1.03
N LYS A 127 -9.01 9.40 -0.37
CA LYS A 127 -9.94 10.41 0.15
C LYS A 127 -9.25 11.33 1.17
N GLN A 128 -8.47 10.77 2.09
CA GLN A 128 -7.74 11.53 3.12
C GLN A 128 -6.63 12.41 2.54
N THR A 129 -5.99 11.96 1.46
CA THR A 129 -4.89 12.66 0.80
C THR A 129 -5.36 13.48 -0.41
N ASN A 130 -6.66 13.58 -0.68
CA ASN A 130 -7.20 14.32 -1.82
C ASN A 130 -6.67 13.82 -3.19
N ARG A 131 -6.66 12.50 -3.38
CA ARG A 131 -6.42 11.81 -4.66
C ARG A 131 -7.71 11.14 -5.13
N ASP A 132 -7.87 11.01 -6.44
CA ASP A 132 -8.91 10.17 -7.02
C ASP A 132 -8.45 8.71 -7.01
N CYS A 133 -9.40 7.77 -7.01
CA CYS A 133 -9.05 6.35 -7.10
C CYS A 133 -10.05 5.52 -7.90
N ILE A 134 -9.54 4.44 -8.47
CA ILE A 134 -10.32 3.31 -8.99
C ILE A 134 -9.88 2.09 -8.19
N VAL A 135 -10.84 1.42 -7.55
CA VAL A 135 -10.58 0.24 -6.73
C VAL A 135 -11.45 -0.91 -7.24
N PHE A 136 -10.83 -2.05 -7.53
CA PHE A 136 -11.51 -3.28 -7.89
C PHE A 136 -11.43 -4.27 -6.73
N GLU A 137 -12.56 -4.89 -6.40
CA GLU A 137 -12.67 -5.97 -5.43
C GLU A 137 -13.68 -6.98 -5.99
N ILE A 138 -13.38 -8.27 -5.88
CA ILE A 138 -14.18 -9.35 -6.46
C ILE A 138 -15.19 -9.90 -5.46
N GLU A 139 -14.87 -9.86 -4.18
CA GLU A 139 -15.74 -10.36 -3.11
C GLU A 139 -16.76 -9.29 -2.71
N ALA A 140 -18.05 -9.61 -2.86
CA ALA A 140 -19.15 -8.67 -2.64
C ALA A 140 -19.22 -8.14 -1.20
N ASP A 141 -18.89 -8.97 -0.22
CA ASP A 141 -18.88 -8.58 1.20
C ASP A 141 -17.81 -7.53 1.49
N TYR A 142 -16.62 -7.69 0.89
CA TYR A 142 -15.54 -6.70 1.01
C TYR A 142 -15.88 -5.39 0.29
N CYS A 143 -16.55 -5.46 -0.87
CA CYS A 143 -17.07 -4.28 -1.55
C CYS A 143 -18.04 -3.49 -0.66
N SER A 144 -18.99 -4.19 -0.01
CA SER A 144 -20.01 -3.56 0.85
C SER A 144 -19.36 -2.90 2.07
N ASN A 145 -18.53 -3.63 2.82
CA ASN A 145 -17.83 -3.11 3.99
C ASN A 145 -16.90 -1.93 3.63
N GLY A 146 -16.19 -2.04 2.51
CA GLY A 146 -15.30 -1.00 2.01
C GLY A 146 -16.03 0.29 1.68
N ARG A 147 -17.24 0.20 1.11
CA ARG A 147 -18.09 1.36 0.79
C ARG A 147 -18.55 2.09 2.05
N GLU A 148 -19.04 1.36 3.05
CA GLU A 148 -19.46 1.95 4.34
C GLU A 148 -18.31 2.68 5.02
N ASN A 149 -17.12 2.05 5.07
CA ASN A 149 -15.92 2.67 5.63
C ASN A 149 -15.53 3.97 4.90
N LEU A 150 -15.66 3.98 3.56
CA LEU A 150 -15.35 5.14 2.74
C LEU A 150 -16.33 6.30 2.99
N GLU A 151 -17.62 6.01 3.15
CA GLU A 151 -18.66 7.00 3.46
C GLU A 151 -18.41 7.67 4.82
N GLY A 152 -18.09 6.88 5.85
CA GLY A 152 -17.77 7.37 7.20
C GLY A 152 -16.43 8.15 7.31
N THR A 153 -15.56 8.07 6.30
CA THR A 153 -14.25 8.73 6.34
C THR A 153 -14.36 10.22 6.04
N SER A 154 -13.94 11.08 6.98
CA SER A 154 -13.77 12.53 6.74
C SER A 154 -12.43 12.84 6.07
N LYS A 155 -12.37 13.91 5.26
CA LYS A 155 -11.08 14.42 4.73
C LYS A 155 -10.18 14.82 5.89
N ARG A 156 -8.87 14.57 5.78
CA ARG A 156 -7.89 15.02 6.77
C ARG A 156 -7.84 16.54 6.72
N MET A 157 -8.34 17.24 7.74
CA MET A 157 -8.03 18.65 7.94
C MET A 157 -6.54 18.73 8.28
N PHE A 158 -5.78 19.49 7.51
CA PHE A 158 -4.31 19.55 7.58
C PHE A 158 -3.80 19.65 9.04
N GLY A 159 -3.08 18.61 9.45
CA GLY A 159 -2.33 18.57 10.70
C GLY A 159 -1.07 17.76 10.46
N MET A 160 0.03 18.44 10.14
CA MET A 160 1.38 17.86 10.17
C MET A 160 1.73 17.56 11.63
N GLY A 161 1.25 16.43 12.12
CA GLY A 161 1.73 15.79 13.35
C GLY A 161 2.73 14.72 12.96
N ASN A 162 3.97 14.91 13.41
CA ASN A 162 5.12 14.03 13.20
C ASN A 162 4.76 12.54 13.19
N LEU A 163 5.05 11.88 12.08
CA LEU A 163 5.06 10.43 11.94
C LEU A 163 6.07 10.07 10.85
N PHE A 164 7.37 10.23 11.15
CA PHE A 164 8.52 9.47 10.63
C PHE A 164 9.70 9.66 11.57
#